data_AF-A0A914ITM6-F1
#
_entry.id   AF-A0A914ITM6-F1
#
_cell.length_a   1.000
_cell.length_b   1.000
_cell.length_c   1.000
_cell.angle_alpha   90.00
_cell.angle_beta   90.00
_cell.angle_gamma   90.00
#
_symmetry.space_group_name_H-M   'P 1'
#
loop_
_entity.id
_entity.type
_entity.pdbx_description
1 polymer ?
#
loop_
_entity_poly.entity_id
_entity_poly.type
_entity_poly.pdbx_seq_one_letter_code
_entity_poly.pdbx_strand_id
1 'polypeptide(L)'
;MLSQLAFIVLSLQLINADICPFENHTVCNEDIDSAHSCVCAMAHPESPAPERSCNKLIDIENNEFPAVSVTFKLDETAKMYDQFPEAKFKEEIGSSLKEDEENIIILRQGCTEENDQLIVQFVVRNKESSEASIPYKPDDFISPEIIVNKMKVIGFLSQIADLDVDETEVTDTLISIEGDVDNTLLLLQTATVVAVVVLTCVLGVWMALRKSDEPEYSPDLQKL
;
A
#
# COMPACT_ATOMS: atom_id res chain seq x y z
N MET A 1 -16.94 41.75 -8.24
CA MET A 1 -16.70 41.27 -6.86
C MET A 1 -17.18 39.84 -6.73
N LEU A 2 -16.37 38.87 -7.18
CA LEU A 2 -16.56 37.42 -6.94
C LEU A 2 -15.25 36.68 -7.33
N SER A 3 -14.12 37.24 -6.90
CA SER A 3 -12.77 36.69 -7.08
C SER A 3 -12.15 36.64 -5.70
N GLN A 4 -12.60 35.67 -4.87
CA GLN A 4 -12.07 35.42 -3.52
C GLN A 4 -12.67 34.14 -2.90
N LEU A 5 -12.67 33.03 -3.64
CA LEU A 5 -12.89 31.69 -3.08
C LEU A 5 -11.71 30.79 -3.47
N ALA A 6 -10.51 31.32 -3.20
CA ALA A 6 -9.26 30.59 -3.33
C ALA A 6 -8.85 30.10 -1.94
N PHE A 7 -8.61 28.79 -1.86
CA PHE A 7 -7.63 28.16 -0.96
C PHE A 7 -7.81 28.39 0.55
N ILE A 8 -8.68 27.60 1.15
CA ILE A 8 -8.38 27.04 2.48
C ILE A 8 -8.56 25.51 2.35
N VAL A 9 -7.61 24.88 1.66
CA VAL A 9 -7.35 23.46 1.88
C VAL A 9 -6.55 23.43 3.16
N LEU A 10 -7.23 23.03 4.24
CA LEU A 10 -6.64 22.79 5.54
C LEU A 10 -5.61 21.67 5.36
N SER A 11 -4.33 22.02 5.23
CA SER A 11 -3.23 21.08 5.31
C SER A 11 -3.10 20.63 6.76
N LEU A 12 -3.88 19.61 7.14
CA LEU A 12 -3.48 18.71 8.22
C LEU A 12 -2.18 18.06 7.74
N GLN A 13 -1.04 18.58 8.20
CA GLN A 13 0.19 17.80 8.15
C GLN A 13 0.04 16.72 9.22
N LEU A 14 -0.44 15.55 8.83
CA LEU A 14 -0.19 14.32 9.58
C LEU A 14 1.33 14.21 9.72
N ILE A 15 1.78 14.13 10.97
CA ILE A 15 3.19 14.00 11.32
C ILE A 15 3.49 12.52 11.17
N ASN A 16 3.77 12.06 9.94
CA ASN A 16 4.20 10.69 9.75
C ASN A 16 5.68 10.58 10.15
N ALA A 17 6.07 9.50 10.83
CA ALA A 17 7.47 9.16 11.03
C ALA A 17 8.13 8.88 9.67
N ASP A 18 9.38 9.27 9.44
CA ASP A 18 10.03 9.18 8.10
C ASP A 18 10.08 7.75 7.49
N ILE A 19 9.90 6.69 8.30
CA ILE A 19 9.71 5.29 7.81
C ILE A 19 8.42 5.14 6.97
N CYS A 20 7.42 5.98 7.19
CA CYS A 20 6.16 6.03 6.48
C CYS A 20 5.96 7.47 5.95
N PRO A 21 5.92 7.74 4.64
CA PRO A 21 5.55 6.84 3.55
C PRO A 21 6.68 5.95 3.02
N PHE A 22 6.32 4.82 2.41
CA PHE A 22 7.31 3.97 1.74
C PHE A 22 7.72 4.61 0.40
N GLU A 23 8.95 5.11 0.28
CA GLU A 23 9.45 5.68 -0.99
C GLU A 23 9.40 4.67 -2.15
N ASN A 24 9.65 3.40 -1.84
CA ASN A 24 9.53 2.28 -2.76
C ASN A 24 8.42 1.37 -2.23
N HIS A 25 7.33 1.21 -3.00
CA HIS A 25 6.24 0.28 -2.67
C HIS A 25 6.65 -1.22 -2.79
N THR A 26 7.93 -1.52 -2.61
CA THR A 26 8.54 -2.83 -2.80
C THR A 26 9.67 -3.06 -1.79
N VAL A 27 9.73 -4.27 -1.23
CA VAL A 27 10.77 -4.76 -0.31
C VAL A 27 11.45 -5.95 -0.98
N CYS A 28 12.76 -5.87 -1.24
CA CYS A 28 13.50 -6.88 -1.98
C CYS A 28 14.32 -7.78 -1.05
N ASN A 29 14.02 -9.09 -1.06
CA ASN A 29 14.84 -10.09 -0.38
C ASN A 29 16.10 -10.37 -1.22
N GLU A 30 17.09 -9.49 -1.18
CA GLU A 30 18.29 -9.54 -2.03
C GLU A 30 19.07 -10.87 -1.94
N ASP A 31 18.95 -11.57 -0.81
CA ASP A 31 19.60 -12.86 -0.54
C ASP A 31 18.95 -14.04 -1.29
N ILE A 32 17.81 -13.84 -1.94
CA ILE A 32 17.15 -14.84 -2.77
C ILE A 32 17.54 -14.60 -4.24
N ASP A 33 18.34 -15.53 -4.78
CA ASP A 33 18.97 -15.52 -6.12
C ASP A 33 17.98 -15.62 -7.32
N SER A 34 16.76 -15.07 -7.19
CA SER A 34 15.73 -15.11 -8.24
C SER A 34 15.25 -13.71 -8.61
N ALA A 35 14.89 -13.51 -9.88
CA ALA A 35 14.31 -12.26 -10.41
C ALA A 35 12.93 -11.88 -9.81
N HIS A 36 12.49 -12.61 -8.79
CA HIS A 36 11.22 -12.49 -8.09
C HIS A 36 11.47 -12.50 -6.57
N SER A 37 12.41 -11.69 -6.07
CA SER A 37 12.69 -11.60 -4.63
C SER A 37 11.97 -10.44 -3.93
N CYS A 38 11.40 -9.51 -4.69
CA CYS A 38 10.73 -8.33 -4.17
C CYS A 38 9.24 -8.54 -3.88
N VAL A 39 8.82 -8.31 -2.64
CA VAL A 39 7.43 -8.23 -2.18
C VAL A 39 6.93 -6.79 -2.17
N CYS A 40 5.63 -6.56 -2.03
CA CYS A 40 5.07 -5.21 -1.98
C CYS A 40 5.04 -4.67 -0.53
N ALA A 41 5.25 -3.36 -0.41
CA ALA A 41 5.03 -2.59 0.82
C ALA A 41 4.09 -1.42 0.51
N MET A 42 3.15 -1.13 1.42
CA MET A 42 2.26 0.02 1.26
C MET A 42 1.91 0.66 2.60
N ALA A 43 1.85 1.99 2.63
CA ALA A 43 1.26 2.74 3.73
C ALA A 43 -0.16 3.14 3.33
N HIS A 44 -1.13 2.99 4.24
CA HIS A 44 -2.36 3.77 4.09
C HIS A 44 -2.01 5.26 4.35
N PRO A 45 -2.50 6.23 3.56
CA PRO A 45 -3.53 6.22 2.54
C PRO A 45 -2.90 6.46 1.14
N GLU A 46 -1.80 5.79 0.84
CA GLU A 46 -1.12 5.97 -0.45
C GLU A 46 -1.93 5.34 -1.58
N SER A 47 -1.72 5.83 -2.81
CA SER A 47 -2.31 5.21 -3.99
C SER A 47 -1.96 3.72 -4.00
N PRO A 48 -2.94 2.82 -4.25
CA PRO A 48 -2.70 1.39 -4.25
C PRO A 48 -1.52 1.09 -5.17
N ALA A 49 -0.60 0.24 -4.71
CA ALA A 49 0.49 -0.23 -5.53
C ALA A 49 -0.11 -0.75 -6.86
N PRO A 50 0.47 -0.40 -8.03
CA PRO A 50 -0.09 -0.84 -9.30
C PRO A 50 -0.33 -2.35 -9.28
N GLU A 51 -1.41 -2.84 -9.90
CA GLU A 51 -1.82 -4.26 -10.00
C GLU A 51 -0.76 -5.22 -10.59
N ARG A 52 0.47 -4.74 -10.80
CA ARG A 52 1.60 -5.46 -11.36
C ARG A 52 2.87 -5.14 -10.59
N SER A 53 3.18 -5.96 -9.58
CA SER A 53 4.54 -6.49 -9.29
C SER A 53 4.72 -6.98 -7.84
N CYS A 54 3.69 -7.46 -7.14
CA CYS A 54 3.88 -8.16 -5.87
C CYS A 54 4.25 -9.63 -6.14
N ASN A 55 5.17 -10.16 -5.35
CA ASN A 55 5.92 -11.37 -5.63
C ASN A 55 5.09 -12.64 -5.89
N LYS A 56 5.65 -13.59 -6.67
CA LYS A 56 5.14 -14.96 -6.86
C LYS A 56 5.86 -16.01 -5.99
N LEU A 57 6.58 -15.58 -4.95
CA LEU A 57 7.31 -16.49 -4.07
C LEU A 57 6.38 -17.47 -3.35
N ILE A 58 5.18 -17.03 -3.00
CA ILE A 58 4.12 -17.83 -2.39
C ILE A 58 2.83 -17.60 -3.17
N ASP A 59 1.97 -18.61 -3.19
CA ASP A 59 0.63 -18.50 -3.74
C ASP A 59 -0.29 -17.95 -2.63
N ILE A 60 -0.74 -16.70 -2.78
CA ILE A 60 -1.60 -16.02 -1.81
C ILE A 60 -2.97 -15.85 -2.45
N GLU A 61 -3.98 -16.56 -1.94
CA GLU A 61 -5.37 -16.39 -2.33
C GLU A 61 -6.10 -15.55 -1.28
N ASN A 62 -6.77 -14.46 -1.68
CA ASN A 62 -7.57 -13.60 -0.79
C ASN A 62 -6.83 -13.06 0.44
N ASN A 63 -5.52 -12.80 0.33
CA ASN A 63 -4.66 -12.43 1.46
C ASN A 63 -4.52 -13.51 2.55
N GLU A 64 -4.96 -14.75 2.31
CA GLU A 64 -4.86 -15.85 3.27
C GLU A 64 -3.51 -16.55 3.13
N PHE A 65 -2.67 -16.42 4.15
CA PHE A 65 -1.42 -17.15 4.27
C PHE A 65 -0.92 -17.10 5.73
N PRO A 66 -0.57 -18.24 6.35
CA PRO A 66 -0.10 -18.27 7.72
C PRO A 66 1.29 -17.61 7.83
N ALA A 67 1.40 -16.59 8.68
CA ALA A 67 2.64 -15.84 8.88
C ALA A 67 2.79 -15.38 10.34
N VAL A 68 4.01 -14.92 10.67
CA VAL A 68 4.28 -14.19 11.90
C VAL A 68 4.07 -12.72 11.63
N SER A 69 3.27 -12.05 12.45
CA SER A 69 3.03 -10.60 12.39
C SER A 69 3.71 -9.92 13.57
N VAL A 70 4.54 -8.92 13.30
CA VAL A 70 5.17 -8.07 14.31
C VAL A 70 4.68 -6.65 14.12
N THR A 71 4.11 -6.08 15.17
CA THR A 71 3.64 -4.70 15.20
C THR A 71 4.63 -3.85 15.99
N PHE A 72 5.18 -2.84 15.36
CA PHE A 72 6.11 -1.87 15.92
C PHE A 72 5.40 -0.55 16.23
N LYS A 73 5.81 0.11 17.32
CA LYS A 73 5.43 1.49 17.62
C LYS A 73 6.36 2.44 16.88
N LEU A 74 5.80 3.38 16.13
CA LEU A 74 6.57 4.43 15.47
C LEU A 74 6.75 5.62 16.43
N ASP A 75 7.59 5.43 17.44
CA ASP A 75 7.92 6.46 18.43
C ASP A 75 9.16 7.29 18.04
N GLU A 76 9.82 7.94 19.01
CA GLU A 76 11.05 8.71 18.71
C GLU A 76 12.21 7.86 18.16
N THR A 77 12.24 6.55 18.44
CA THR A 77 13.27 5.65 17.91
C THR A 77 13.07 5.39 16.41
N ALA A 78 11.82 5.27 15.97
CA ALA A 78 11.47 5.10 14.57
C ALA A 78 11.85 6.32 13.71
N LYS A 79 11.88 7.53 14.29
CA LYS A 79 12.29 8.77 13.59
C LYS A 79 13.76 8.79 13.17
N MET A 80 14.58 7.87 13.67
CA MET A 80 16.00 7.79 13.28
C MET A 80 16.20 7.01 11.97
N TYR A 81 15.14 6.41 11.44
CA TYR A 81 15.18 5.58 10.26
C TYR A 81 14.32 6.19 9.16
N ASP A 82 14.91 6.35 7.98
CA ASP A 82 14.18 6.75 6.77
C ASP A 82 13.51 5.54 6.08
N GLN A 83 13.95 4.33 6.42
CA GLN A 83 13.47 3.06 5.86
C GLN A 83 13.52 1.97 6.93
N PHE A 84 12.63 0.97 6.81
CA PHE A 84 12.64 -0.17 7.72
C PHE A 84 14.02 -0.88 7.70
N PRO A 85 14.69 -1.06 8.86
CA PRO A 85 16.03 -1.64 8.93
C PRO A 85 15.99 -3.18 8.75
N GLU A 86 15.65 -3.63 7.53
CA GLU A 86 15.44 -5.04 7.18
C GLU A 86 16.62 -5.95 7.57
N ALA A 87 17.86 -5.52 7.28
CA ALA A 87 19.06 -6.30 7.58
C ALA A 87 19.21 -6.58 9.09
N LYS A 88 19.04 -5.54 9.93
CA LYS A 88 19.08 -5.70 11.39
C LYS A 88 17.94 -6.58 11.89
N PHE A 89 16.75 -6.40 11.33
CA PHE A 89 15.59 -7.23 11.66
C PHE A 89 15.87 -8.70 11.38
N LYS A 90 16.39 -9.04 10.19
CA LYS A 90 16.75 -10.42 9.84
C LYS A 90 17.87 -10.96 10.72
N GLU A 91 18.92 -10.19 10.98
CA GLU A 91 20.03 -10.57 11.87
C GLU A 91 19.53 -10.94 13.27
N GLU A 92 18.66 -10.12 13.84
CA GLU A 92 18.12 -10.29 15.19
C GLU A 92 17.15 -11.47 15.31
N ILE A 93 16.22 -11.60 14.35
CA ILE A 93 15.30 -12.73 14.26
C ILE A 93 16.08 -14.02 14.01
N GLY A 94 17.05 -14.01 13.10
CA GLY A 94 17.90 -15.16 12.76
C GLY A 94 18.72 -15.63 13.95
N SER A 95 19.39 -14.70 14.63
CA SER A 95 20.14 -14.99 15.85
C SER A 95 19.25 -15.60 16.94
N SER A 96 18.03 -15.09 17.11
CA SER A 96 17.08 -15.56 18.12
C SER A 96 16.52 -16.94 17.81
N LEU A 97 16.16 -17.20 16.55
CA LEU A 97 15.60 -18.46 16.11
C LEU A 97 16.66 -19.53 15.81
N LYS A 98 17.94 -19.13 15.74
CA LYS A 98 19.09 -19.91 15.24
C LYS A 98 18.92 -20.32 13.78
N GLU A 99 18.41 -19.38 12.99
CA GLU A 99 18.21 -19.53 11.55
C GLU A 99 19.05 -18.52 10.80
N ASP A 100 19.44 -18.86 9.56
CA ASP A 100 20.20 -17.95 8.72
C ASP A 100 19.27 -16.86 8.17
N GLU A 101 19.80 -15.64 8.03
CA GLU A 101 19.06 -14.46 7.56
C GLU A 101 18.34 -14.70 6.22
N GLU A 102 18.98 -15.44 5.31
CA GLU A 102 18.45 -15.85 4.00
C GLU A 102 17.19 -16.73 4.08
N ASN A 103 16.92 -17.36 5.23
CA ASN A 103 15.73 -18.18 5.43
C ASN A 103 14.56 -17.37 5.98
N ILE A 104 14.78 -16.12 6.37
CA ILE A 104 13.73 -15.22 6.88
C ILE A 104 13.19 -14.42 5.70
N ILE A 105 11.96 -14.69 5.31
CA ILE A 105 11.32 -14.07 4.15
C ILE A 105 10.25 -13.12 4.66
N ILE A 106 10.43 -11.82 4.40
CA ILE A 106 9.38 -10.83 4.65
C ILE A 106 8.34 -10.95 3.54
N LEU A 107 7.08 -11.14 3.92
CA LEU A 107 5.95 -11.29 3.01
C LEU A 107 5.29 -9.94 2.72
N ARG A 108 5.00 -9.15 3.77
CA ARG A 108 4.35 -7.84 3.65
C ARG A 108 4.85 -6.89 4.72
N GLN A 109 4.83 -5.60 4.39
CA GLN A 109 5.02 -4.50 5.33
C GLN A 109 3.92 -3.48 5.11
N GLY A 110 3.40 -2.90 6.19
CA GLY A 110 2.41 -1.84 6.08
C GLY A 110 2.38 -0.90 7.28
N CYS A 111 2.05 0.37 7.02
CA CYS A 111 1.85 1.37 8.07
C CYS A 111 0.35 1.61 8.28
N THR A 112 -0.08 1.76 9.53
CA THR A 112 -1.45 2.14 9.88
C THR A 112 -1.50 3.58 10.41
N GLU A 113 -2.25 4.46 9.74
CA GLU A 113 -2.37 5.87 10.14
C GLU A 113 -3.11 6.06 11.46
N GLU A 114 -3.98 5.12 11.83
CA GLU A 114 -4.79 5.26 13.04
C GLU A 114 -3.97 5.16 14.33
N ASN A 115 -2.79 4.53 14.29
CA ASN A 115 -2.02 4.19 15.49
C ASN A 115 -0.51 4.46 15.42
N ASP A 116 0.01 5.10 14.38
CA ASP A 116 1.46 5.28 14.16
C ASP A 116 2.21 3.94 14.35
N GLN A 117 1.73 2.90 13.67
CA GLN A 117 2.29 1.55 13.77
C GLN A 117 2.83 1.08 12.42
N LEU A 118 3.94 0.34 12.48
CA LEU A 118 4.47 -0.42 11.37
C LEU A 118 4.23 -1.90 11.64
N ILE A 119 3.63 -2.61 10.68
CA ILE A 119 3.37 -4.04 10.76
C ILE A 119 4.27 -4.74 9.74
N VAL A 120 5.02 -5.73 10.20
CA VAL A 120 5.88 -6.57 9.36
C VAL A 120 5.44 -8.01 9.48
N GLN A 121 5.09 -8.61 8.35
CA GLN A 121 4.65 -10.01 8.27
C GLN A 121 5.72 -10.84 7.58
N PHE A 122 6.19 -11.90 8.23
CA PHE A 122 7.29 -12.72 7.73
C PHE A 122 7.08 -14.22 8.01
N VAL A 123 7.85 -15.03 7.29
CA VAL A 123 7.92 -16.49 7.44
C VAL A 123 9.38 -16.94 7.48
N VAL A 124 9.62 -18.14 8.01
CA VAL A 124 10.96 -18.73 8.09
C VAL A 124 10.97 -20.06 7.34
N ARG A 125 11.84 -20.17 6.34
CA ARG A 125 11.94 -21.35 5.47
C ARG A 125 12.45 -22.56 6.25
N ASN A 126 11.83 -23.71 6.02
CA ASN A 126 12.26 -24.97 6.61
C ASN A 126 13.39 -25.58 5.78
N LYS A 127 14.60 -25.65 6.36
CA LYS A 127 15.79 -26.25 5.72
C LYS A 127 15.62 -27.73 5.36
N GLU A 128 14.69 -28.42 6.02
CA GLU A 128 14.40 -29.83 5.75
C GLU A 128 13.43 -30.03 4.58
N SER A 129 12.80 -28.96 4.06
CA SER A 129 11.98 -29.07 2.85
C SER A 129 12.89 -29.28 1.64
N SER A 130 12.85 -30.50 1.10
CA SER A 130 13.65 -30.94 -0.04
C SER A 130 13.10 -30.48 -1.40
N GLU A 131 11.95 -29.80 -1.41
CA GLU A 131 11.25 -29.33 -2.61
C GLU A 131 11.10 -27.80 -2.60
N ALA A 132 12.22 -27.07 -2.53
CA ALA A 132 12.22 -25.62 -2.72
C ALA A 132 11.94 -25.26 -4.21
N SER A 133 10.74 -25.54 -4.70
CA SER A 133 10.28 -25.10 -6.02
C SER A 133 9.28 -23.97 -5.84
N ILE A 134 9.64 -22.76 -6.27
CA ILE A 134 8.76 -21.60 -6.28
C ILE A 134 7.56 -21.89 -7.21
N PRO A 135 6.31 -21.58 -6.80
CA PRO A 135 5.91 -20.94 -5.55
C PRO A 135 6.00 -21.87 -4.33
N TYR A 136 6.52 -21.35 -3.23
CA TYR A 136 6.56 -22.03 -1.94
C TYR A 136 5.15 -22.28 -1.40
N LYS A 137 4.98 -23.42 -0.75
CA LYS A 137 3.74 -23.81 -0.05
C LYS A 137 3.88 -23.54 1.45
N PRO A 138 2.77 -23.47 2.20
CA PRO A 138 2.83 -23.34 3.66
C PRO A 138 3.73 -24.37 4.35
N ASP A 139 3.77 -25.60 3.84
CA ASP A 139 4.59 -26.70 4.37
C ASP A 139 6.11 -26.50 4.18
N ASP A 140 6.53 -25.56 3.31
CA ASP A 140 7.93 -25.20 3.10
C ASP A 140 8.47 -24.27 4.20
N PHE A 141 7.61 -23.85 5.13
CA PHE A 141 7.94 -22.93 6.21
C PHE A 141 7.79 -23.58 7.59
N ILE A 142 8.54 -23.07 8.55
CA ILE A 142 8.36 -23.39 9.97
C ILE A 142 7.03 -22.79 10.42
N SER A 143 6.23 -23.55 11.17
CA SER A 143 4.93 -23.07 11.66
C SER A 143 5.08 -21.75 12.45
N PRO A 144 4.27 -20.72 12.13
CA PRO A 144 4.29 -19.44 12.82
C PRO A 144 4.11 -19.55 14.33
N GLU A 145 3.30 -20.51 14.80
CA GLU A 145 3.08 -20.76 16.23
C GLU A 145 4.38 -21.13 16.94
N ILE A 146 5.22 -21.94 16.30
CA ILE A 146 6.52 -22.34 16.85
C ILE A 146 7.43 -21.11 16.95
N ILE A 147 7.43 -20.25 15.93
CA ILE A 147 8.25 -19.03 15.87
C ILE A 147 7.83 -18.06 16.97
N VAL A 148 6.54 -17.72 17.05
CA VAL A 148 5.99 -16.79 18.05
C VAL A 148 6.22 -17.30 19.46
N ASN A 149 6.04 -18.60 19.71
CA ASN A 149 6.32 -19.20 21.01
C ASN A 149 7.81 -19.10 21.39
N LYS A 150 8.72 -19.35 20.44
CA LYS A 150 10.16 -19.15 20.67
C LYS A 150 10.50 -17.69 20.98
N MET A 151 9.97 -16.75 20.20
CA MET A 151 10.19 -15.31 20.41
C MET A 151 9.68 -14.86 21.79
N LYS A 152 8.49 -15.34 22.21
CA LYS A 152 7.91 -15.10 23.54
C LYS A 152 8.79 -15.63 24.67
N VAL A 153 9.32 -16.85 24.53
CA VAL A 153 10.15 -17.49 25.57
C VAL A 153 11.52 -16.82 25.73
N ILE A 154 12.08 -16.28 24.66
CA ILE A 154 13.41 -15.64 24.67
C ILE A 154 13.36 -14.23 25.29
N GLY A 155 12.16 -13.65 25.47
CA GLY A 155 12.00 -12.29 26.02
C GLY A 155 12.34 -11.20 25.02
N PHE A 156 12.40 -11.53 23.73
CA PHE A 156 12.82 -10.69 22.61
C PHE A 156 11.71 -9.75 22.11
N LEU A 157 10.70 -9.46 22.93
CA LEU A 157 9.47 -8.80 22.49
C LEU A 157 9.39 -7.31 22.84
N SER A 158 10.39 -6.74 23.50
CA SER A 158 10.35 -5.30 23.80
C SER A 158 10.88 -4.47 22.64
N GLN A 159 11.89 -4.97 21.93
CA GLN A 159 12.58 -4.23 20.89
C GLN A 159 13.17 -5.20 19.86
N ILE A 160 13.00 -4.89 18.57
CA ILE A 160 13.63 -5.61 17.45
C ILE A 160 14.13 -4.58 16.43
N ALA A 161 15.37 -4.70 15.99
CA ALA A 161 16.04 -3.78 15.07
C ALA A 161 16.04 -2.32 15.57
N ASP A 162 16.26 -2.15 16.87
CA ASP A 162 16.13 -0.88 17.61
C ASP A 162 14.71 -0.25 17.59
N LEU A 163 13.69 -0.94 17.07
CA LEU A 163 12.30 -0.49 17.07
C LEU A 163 11.51 -1.17 18.20
N ASP A 164 10.70 -0.37 18.90
CA ASP A 164 9.86 -0.88 19.98
C ASP A 164 8.74 -1.76 19.43
N VAL A 165 8.65 -2.98 19.95
CA VAL A 165 7.63 -3.96 19.55
C VAL A 165 6.42 -3.80 20.47
N ASP A 166 5.25 -3.61 19.88
CA ASP A 166 3.96 -3.61 20.59
C ASP A 166 3.42 -5.02 20.74
N GLU A 167 3.41 -5.78 19.65
CA GLU A 167 2.78 -7.09 19.59
C GLU A 167 3.50 -8.03 18.62
N THR A 168 3.47 -9.31 18.94
CA THR A 168 3.90 -10.38 18.03
C THR A 168 2.91 -11.53 18.11
N GLU A 169 2.29 -11.82 16.98
CA GLU A 169 1.19 -12.78 16.87
C GLU A 169 1.29 -13.64 15.61
N VAL A 170 0.52 -14.72 15.61
CA VAL A 170 0.29 -15.53 14.42
C VAL A 170 -0.91 -14.95 13.70
N THR A 171 -0.79 -14.75 12.40
CA THR A 171 -1.90 -14.32 11.55
C THR A 171 -2.08 -15.29 10.40
N ASP A 172 -3.34 -15.58 10.08
CA ASP A 172 -3.72 -16.32 8.87
C ASP A 172 -4.05 -15.38 7.71
N THR A 173 -4.20 -14.08 7.99
CA THR A 173 -4.52 -13.06 6.99
C THR A 173 -3.41 -12.02 6.92
N LEU A 174 -2.85 -11.88 5.73
CA LEU A 174 -1.83 -10.89 5.43
C LEU A 174 -2.46 -9.50 5.24
N ILE A 175 -1.71 -8.43 5.59
CA ILE A 175 -2.17 -7.03 5.46
C ILE A 175 -2.63 -6.77 4.04
N SER A 176 -3.85 -6.29 3.83
CA SER A 176 -4.34 -6.02 2.46
C SER A 176 -3.45 -4.98 1.77
N ILE A 177 -2.85 -5.39 0.65
CA ILE A 177 -2.09 -4.51 -0.26
C ILE A 177 -3.01 -3.99 -1.38
N GLU A 178 -4.26 -4.46 -1.41
CA GLU A 178 -5.26 -3.89 -2.29
C GLU A 178 -6.00 -2.83 -1.48
N GLY A 179 -5.73 -1.57 -1.79
CA GLY A 179 -6.58 -0.49 -1.31
C GLY A 179 -7.95 -0.64 -1.95
N ASP A 180 -9.02 -0.57 -1.15
CA ASP A 180 -10.37 -0.39 -1.68
C ASP A 180 -10.37 0.91 -2.49
N VAL A 181 -10.25 0.79 -3.81
CA VAL A 181 -10.21 1.94 -4.70
C VAL A 181 -11.60 2.56 -4.68
N ASP A 182 -11.79 3.57 -3.82
CA ASP A 182 -13.04 4.31 -3.78
C ASP A 182 -13.16 5.19 -5.04
N ASN A 183 -13.68 4.56 -6.08
CA ASN A 183 -13.94 5.19 -7.37
C ASN A 183 -15.20 6.08 -7.34
N THR A 184 -15.85 6.28 -6.19
CA THR A 184 -17.07 7.10 -6.08
C THR A 184 -16.84 8.53 -6.57
N LEU A 185 -15.67 9.10 -6.27
CA LEU A 185 -15.30 10.44 -6.73
C LEU A 185 -15.14 10.48 -8.26
N LEU A 186 -14.46 9.50 -8.85
CA LEU A 186 -14.28 9.40 -10.30
C LEU A 186 -15.61 9.18 -11.02
N LEU A 187 -16.49 8.35 -10.46
CA LEU A 187 -17.83 8.13 -10.97
C LEU A 187 -18.67 9.42 -10.93
N LEU A 188 -18.61 10.18 -9.83
CA LEU A 188 -19.32 11.45 -9.69
C LEU A 188 -18.80 12.52 -10.65
N GLN A 189 -17.47 12.63 -10.81
CA GLN A 189 -16.84 13.52 -11.77
C GLN A 189 -17.26 13.17 -13.21
N THR A 190 -17.22 11.89 -13.56
CA THR A 190 -17.62 11.41 -14.88
C THR A 190 -19.09 11.73 -15.16
N ALA A 191 -19.99 11.43 -14.20
CA ALA A 191 -21.41 11.76 -14.33
C ALA A 191 -21.65 13.26 -14.52
N THR A 192 -20.90 14.11 -13.81
CA THR A 192 -21.01 15.57 -13.92
C THR A 192 -20.55 16.06 -15.30
N VAL A 193 -19.42 15.57 -15.81
CA VAL A 193 -18.91 15.93 -17.13
C VAL A 193 -19.89 15.53 -18.22
N VAL A 194 -20.42 14.30 -18.15
CA VAL A 194 -21.42 13.81 -19.12
C VAL A 194 -22.67 14.68 -19.09
N ALA A 195 -23.17 15.05 -17.92
CA ALA A 195 -24.35 15.91 -17.79
C ALA A 195 -24.12 17.31 -18.43
N VAL A 196 -22.95 17.91 -18.21
CA VAL A 196 -22.59 19.22 -18.79
C VAL A 196 -22.47 19.13 -20.31
N VAL A 197 -21.86 18.07 -20.84
CA VAL A 197 -21.73 17.85 -22.29
C VAL A 197 -23.12 17.68 -22.94
N VAL A 198 -24.00 16.88 -22.33
CA VAL A 198 -25.37 16.72 -22.84
C VAL A 198 -26.12 18.05 -22.81
N LEU A 199 -26.03 18.80 -21.71
CA LEU A 199 -26.73 20.08 -21.57
C LEU A 199 -26.22 21.12 -22.58
N THR A 200 -24.90 21.19 -22.79
CA THR A 200 -24.31 22.10 -23.80
C THR A 200 -24.69 21.71 -25.23
N CYS A 201 -24.76 20.41 -25.56
CA CYS A 201 -25.26 19.94 -26.83
C CYS A 201 -26.74 20.32 -27.04
N VAL A 202 -27.60 20.11 -26.04
CA VAL A 202 -29.03 20.45 -26.12
C VAL A 202 -29.22 21.96 -26.28
N LEU A 203 -28.50 22.78 -25.50
CA LEU A 203 -28.54 24.24 -25.63
C LEU A 203 -28.01 24.71 -26.99
N GLY A 204 -26.95 24.08 -27.51
CA GLY A 204 -26.39 24.39 -28.82
C GLY A 204 -27.39 24.11 -29.95
N VAL A 205 -28.04 22.94 -29.93
CA VAL A 205 -29.11 22.60 -30.88
C VAL A 205 -30.29 23.56 -30.74
N TRP A 206 -30.69 23.88 -29.50
CA TRP A 206 -31.81 24.81 -29.26
C TRP A 206 -31.51 26.23 -29.75
N MET A 207 -30.30 26.75 -29.51
CA MET A 207 -29.88 28.05 -30.04
C MET A 207 -29.77 28.05 -31.57
N ALA A 208 -29.28 26.96 -32.17
CA ALA A 208 -29.20 26.82 -33.61
C ALA A 208 -30.61 26.82 -34.25
N LEU A 209 -31.55 26.05 -33.69
CA LEU A 209 -32.93 26.00 -34.13
C LEU A 209 -33.65 27.35 -33.97
N ARG A 210 -33.43 28.04 -32.84
CA ARG A 210 -34.00 29.37 -32.60
C ARG A 210 -33.47 30.41 -33.57
N LYS A 211 -32.21 30.31 -33.99
CA LYS A 211 -31.60 31.23 -34.96
C LYS A 211 -32.12 31.00 -36.39
N SER A 212 -32.50 29.77 -36.74
CA SER A 212 -33.17 29.49 -38.02
C SER A 212 -34.60 30.03 -38.11
N ASP A 213 -35.21 30.42 -36.99
CA ASP A 213 -36.53 31.07 -36.94
C ASP A 213 -36.45 32.60 -36.98
N GLU A 214 -35.26 33.21 -36.93
CA GLU A 214 -35.12 34.65 -37.16
C GLU A 214 -35.12 34.95 -38.68
N PRO A 215 -36.00 35.83 -39.17
CA PRO A 215 -36.02 36.21 -40.58
C PRO A 215 -34.68 36.88 -40.95
N GLU A 216 -34.14 36.46 -42.08
CA GLU A 216 -32.97 37.03 -42.76
C GLU A 216 -33.00 38.57 -42.67
N TYR A 217 -32.03 39.17 -41.99
CA TYR A 217 -31.86 40.62 -41.95
C TYR A 217 -31.67 41.11 -43.40
N SER A 218 -32.70 41.76 -43.96
CA SER A 218 -32.65 42.30 -45.32
C SER A 218 -31.54 43.35 -45.41
N PRO A 219 -30.57 43.22 -46.32
CA PRO A 219 -29.51 44.21 -46.51
C PRO A 219 -30.02 45.42 -47.31
N ASP A 220 -31.07 46.09 -46.83
CA ASP A 220 -31.59 47.33 -47.41
C ASP A 220 -31.10 48.55 -46.62
N LEU A 221 -29.77 48.70 -46.54
CA LEU A 221 -29.13 49.95 -46.08
C LEU A 221 -27.71 50.08 -46.63
N GLN A 222 -27.53 49.81 -47.92
CA GLN A 222 -26.39 50.28 -48.71
C GLN A 222 -26.87 50.76 -50.10
N LYS A 223 -27.66 51.82 -50.10
CA LYS A 223 -27.76 52.75 -51.23
C LYS A 223 -27.75 54.18 -50.71
N LEU A 224 -26.54 54.71 -50.56
CA LEU A 224 -26.23 56.13 -50.70
C LEU A 224 -24.82 56.25 -51.28
#